data_AF-A0A7K4F6D1-F1
#
_entry.id   AF-A0A7K4F6D1-F1
#
_cell.length_a   1.000
_cell.length_b   1.000
_cell.length_c   1.000
_cell.angle_alpha   90.00
_cell.angle_beta   90.00
_cell.angle_gamma   90.00
#
_symmetry.space_group_name_H-M   'P 1'
#
loop_
_entity.id
_entity.type
_entity.pdbx_description
1 polymer ?
#
loop_
_entity_poly.entity_id
_entity_poly.type
_entity_poly.pdbx_seq_one_letter_code
_entity_poly.pdbx_strand_id
1 'polypeptide(L)'
;NLFDACSYAATAALLSSKSPKWNMVDDIPTVVEGEEQPVPITTIPVSVTMGKIGSHIIVDPNGDEWDSMDARVTITTDSDGNICALQKGGSDGFTLDEIVKCGEISVRVGAKIREKLKEAQKAGQ
;
A
#
# COMPACT_ATOMS: atom_id res chain seq x y z
N ASN A 1 13.12 3.94 -0.75
CA ASN A 1 12.02 3.83 0.23
C ASN A 1 11.47 2.39 0.34
N LEU A 2 11.73 1.71 1.46
CA LEU A 2 11.37 0.29 1.62
C LEU A 2 9.89 0.06 1.97
N PHE A 3 9.25 1.01 2.68
CA PHE A 3 7.87 0.86 3.14
C PHE A 3 6.90 0.71 1.98
N ASP A 4 7.03 1.61 1.00
CA ASP A 4 6.17 1.59 -0.18
C ASP A 4 6.48 0.40 -1.08
N ALA A 5 7.77 0.12 -1.32
CA ALA A 5 8.18 -1.04 -2.12
C ALA A 5 7.64 -2.37 -1.56
N CYS A 6 7.81 -2.61 -0.25
CA CYS A 6 7.32 -3.83 0.41
C CYS A 6 5.79 -3.87 0.44
N SER A 7 5.13 -2.75 0.74
CA SER A 7 3.66 -2.70 0.73
C SER A 7 3.11 -3.03 -0.67
N TYR A 8 3.72 -2.51 -1.73
CA TYR A 8 3.27 -2.76 -3.09
C TYR A 8 3.53 -4.20 -3.51
N ALA A 9 4.68 -4.75 -3.14
CA ALA A 9 5.00 -6.16 -3.39
C ALA A 9 4.00 -7.09 -2.69
N ALA A 10 3.65 -6.81 -1.43
CA ALA A 10 2.65 -7.58 -0.69
C ALA A 10 1.26 -7.47 -1.35
N THR A 11 0.82 -6.27 -1.71
CA THR A 11 -0.45 -6.05 -2.42
C THR A 11 -0.47 -6.77 -3.77
N ALA A 12 0.60 -6.68 -4.55
CA ALA A 12 0.71 -7.37 -5.84
C ALA A 12 0.71 -8.90 -5.69
N ALA A 13 1.38 -9.43 -4.66
CA ALA A 13 1.36 -10.86 -4.35
C ALA A 13 -0.05 -11.33 -4.00
N LEU A 14 -0.79 -10.59 -3.17
CA LEU A 14 -2.18 -10.92 -2.83
C LEU A 14 -3.12 -10.85 -4.05
N LEU A 15 -2.92 -9.87 -4.94
CA LEU A 15 -3.71 -9.71 -6.16
C LEU A 15 -3.47 -10.80 -7.22
N SER A 16 -2.29 -11.41 -7.20
CA SER A 16 -1.92 -12.54 -8.08
C SER A 16 -2.07 -13.90 -7.43
N SER A 17 -2.35 -13.94 -6.12
CA SER A 17 -2.53 -15.17 -5.36
C SER A 17 -3.82 -15.89 -5.74
N LYS A 18 -3.75 -17.21 -5.74
CA LYS A 18 -4.90 -18.10 -5.82
C LYS A 18 -4.96 -18.97 -4.57
N SER A 19 -6.16 -19.32 -4.16
CA SER A 19 -6.43 -20.19 -3.02
C SER A 19 -7.11 -21.47 -3.50
N PRO A 20 -6.83 -22.63 -2.89
CA PRO A 20 -7.55 -23.86 -3.20
C PRO A 20 -9.04 -23.67 -2.90
N LYS A 21 -9.89 -24.24 -3.74
CA LYS A 21 -11.33 -24.26 -3.50
C LYS A 21 -11.68 -25.34 -2.49
N TRP A 22 -12.53 -25.00 -1.54
CA TRP A 22 -12.99 -25.89 -0.48
C TRP A 22 -14.49 -26.11 -0.60
N ASN A 23 -14.92 -27.37 -0.45
CA ASN A 23 -16.31 -27.75 -0.35
C ASN A 23 -16.54 -28.50 0.96
N MET A 24 -17.79 -28.49 1.43
CA MET A 24 -18.22 -29.36 2.52
C MET A 24 -18.71 -30.67 1.92
N VAL A 25 -18.05 -31.78 2.26
CA VAL A 25 -18.49 -33.15 1.93
C VAL A 25 -18.70 -33.87 3.25
N ASP A 26 -19.92 -34.32 3.52
CA ASP A 26 -20.28 -34.97 4.79
C ASP A 26 -19.88 -34.16 6.05
N ASP A 27 -20.12 -32.85 6.03
CA ASP A 27 -19.70 -31.89 7.08
C ASP A 27 -18.17 -31.77 7.31
N ILE A 28 -17.36 -32.25 6.35
CA ILE A 28 -15.90 -32.17 6.39
C ILE A 28 -15.39 -31.21 5.29
N PRO A 29 -14.53 -30.22 5.64
CA PRO A 29 -13.90 -29.35 4.65
C PRO A 29 -12.92 -30.16 3.79
N THR A 30 -13.24 -30.29 2.52
CA THR A 30 -12.48 -31.08 1.54
C THR A 30 -12.00 -30.16 0.41
N VAL A 31 -10.71 -30.25 0.07
CA VAL A 31 -10.12 -29.52 -1.06
C VAL A 31 -10.62 -30.11 -2.37
N VAL A 32 -11.03 -29.26 -3.30
CA VAL A 32 -11.35 -29.67 -4.67
C VAL A 32 -10.04 -29.71 -5.46
N GLU A 33 -9.54 -30.89 -5.78
CA GLU A 33 -8.27 -31.04 -6.51
C GLU A 33 -8.34 -30.37 -7.89
N GLY A 34 -7.30 -29.60 -8.21
CA GLY A 34 -7.17 -28.89 -9.49
C GLY A 34 -8.02 -27.62 -9.62
N GLU A 35 -8.87 -27.30 -8.64
CA GLU A 35 -9.64 -26.06 -8.62
C GLU A 35 -9.02 -25.01 -7.68
N GLU A 36 -8.60 -23.90 -8.27
CA GLU A 36 -8.12 -22.72 -7.56
C GLU A 36 -9.06 -21.53 -7.82
N GLN A 37 -9.29 -20.73 -6.80
CA GLN A 37 -10.06 -19.49 -6.90
C GLN A 37 -9.22 -18.28 -6.48
N PRO A 38 -9.43 -17.11 -7.09
CA PRO A 38 -8.80 -15.87 -6.64
C PRO A 38 -9.09 -15.62 -5.16
N VAL A 39 -8.11 -15.09 -4.44
CA VAL A 39 -8.33 -14.63 -3.06
C VAL A 39 -9.41 -13.53 -3.06
N PRO A 40 -10.35 -13.51 -2.11
CA PRO A 40 -11.41 -12.51 -2.06
C PRO A 40 -10.86 -11.14 -1.63
N ILE A 41 -10.30 -10.39 -2.58
CA ILE A 41 -9.78 -9.04 -2.37
C ILE A 41 -10.91 -8.02 -2.49
N THR A 42 -11.09 -7.20 -1.45
CA THR A 42 -12.12 -6.14 -1.40
C THR A 42 -11.57 -4.74 -1.67
N THR A 43 -10.26 -4.54 -1.54
CA THR A 43 -9.61 -3.22 -1.70
C THR A 43 -8.15 -3.36 -2.09
N ILE A 44 -7.58 -2.29 -2.65
CA ILE A 44 -6.16 -2.22 -3.04
C ILE A 44 -5.49 -1.10 -2.26
N PRO A 45 -4.93 -1.41 -1.07
CA PRO A 45 -4.26 -0.41 -0.25
C PRO A 45 -2.93 0.01 -0.88
N VAL A 46 -2.68 1.31 -0.88
CA VAL A 46 -1.44 1.89 -1.40
C VAL A 46 -0.85 2.82 -0.34
N SER A 47 0.32 2.46 0.17
CA SER A 47 1.10 3.33 1.05
C SER A 47 1.84 4.37 0.22
N VAL A 48 1.95 5.59 0.73
CA VAL A 48 2.80 6.65 0.19
C VAL A 48 3.61 7.18 1.36
N THR A 49 4.93 7.14 1.24
CA THR A 49 5.85 7.65 2.24
C THR A 49 6.42 8.98 1.78
N MET A 50 6.35 9.95 2.68
CA MET A 50 6.88 11.29 2.48
C MET A 50 7.94 11.60 3.54
N GLY A 51 9.04 12.21 3.10
CA GLY A 51 10.10 12.73 3.95
C GLY A 51 9.94 14.24 4.16
N LYS A 52 10.29 14.73 5.34
CA LYS A 52 10.39 16.15 5.67
C LYS A 52 11.87 16.54 5.73
N ILE A 53 12.25 17.54 4.96
CA ILE A 53 13.59 18.15 4.99
C ILE A 53 13.40 19.66 5.17
N GLY A 54 13.65 20.15 6.37
CA GLY A 54 13.30 21.51 6.78
C GLY A 54 11.80 21.76 6.62
N SER A 55 11.44 22.73 5.77
CA SER A 55 10.04 23.08 5.47
C SER A 55 9.46 22.37 4.24
N HIS A 56 10.18 21.43 3.64
CA HIS A 56 9.79 20.77 2.40
C HIS A 56 9.34 19.33 2.66
N ILE A 57 8.29 18.93 1.94
CA ILE A 57 7.76 17.56 1.94
C ILE A 57 8.07 16.94 0.59
N ILE A 58 8.82 15.86 0.58
CA ILE A 58 9.19 15.09 -0.60
C ILE A 58 8.49 13.74 -0.58
N VAL A 59 8.05 13.26 -1.75
CA VAL A 59 7.39 11.95 -1.91
C VAL A 59 8.42 10.96 -2.39
N ASP A 60 8.39 9.74 -1.82
CA ASP A 60 9.27 8.63 -2.18
C ASP A 60 10.77 8.94 -2.03
N PRO A 61 11.25 9.18 -0.79
CA PRO A 61 12.64 9.53 -0.54
C PRO A 61 13.63 8.44 -1.02
N ASN A 62 14.64 8.89 -1.76
CA ASN A 62 15.81 8.10 -2.13
C ASN A 62 16.82 7.99 -0.96
N GLY A 63 17.99 7.36 -1.18
CA GLY A 63 18.98 7.15 -0.12
C GLY A 63 19.49 8.44 0.52
N ASP A 64 19.94 9.40 -0.30
CA ASP A 64 20.50 10.66 0.17
C ASP A 64 19.43 11.52 0.89
N GLU A 65 18.20 11.50 0.36
CA GLU A 65 17.05 12.16 0.95
C GLU A 65 16.64 11.53 2.29
N TRP A 66 16.76 10.21 2.41
CA TRP A 66 16.46 9.47 3.64
C TRP A 66 17.46 9.76 4.75
N ASP A 67 18.74 9.92 4.40
CA ASP A 67 19.79 10.25 5.36
C ASP A 67 19.71 11.72 5.81
N SER A 68 19.08 12.58 4.99
CA SER A 68 18.97 14.03 5.24
C SER A 68 17.63 14.46 5.85
N MET A 69 16.64 13.57 5.98
CA MET A 69 15.29 13.93 6.45
C MET A 69 15.19 14.04 7.98
N ASP A 70 14.45 15.03 8.44
CA ASP A 70 14.18 15.28 9.86
C ASP A 70 13.11 14.31 10.40
N ALA A 71 12.10 14.06 9.57
CA ALA A 71 10.96 13.22 9.88
C ALA A 71 10.40 12.57 8.61
N ARG A 72 9.61 11.51 8.80
CA ARG A 72 8.84 10.89 7.72
C ARG A 72 7.43 10.57 8.15
N VAL A 73 6.52 10.48 7.20
CA VAL A 73 5.19 9.95 7.42
C VAL A 73 4.81 9.02 6.27
N THR A 74 4.33 7.84 6.60
CA THR A 74 3.78 6.87 5.63
C THR A 74 2.27 6.86 5.83
N ILE A 75 1.51 7.16 4.78
CA ILE A 75 0.04 7.18 4.79
C ILE A 75 -0.46 6.19 3.76
N THR A 76 -1.37 5.30 4.16
CA THR A 76 -1.96 4.29 3.27
C THR A 76 -3.40 4.63 2.98
N THR A 77 -3.78 4.58 1.71
CA THR A 77 -5.15 4.84 1.26
C THR A 77 -5.76 3.63 0.57
N ASP A 78 -7.05 3.41 0.83
CA ASP A 78 -7.85 2.34 0.25
C ASP A 78 -8.47 2.74 -1.11
N SER A 79 -9.11 1.78 -1.79
CA SER A 79 -9.77 1.96 -3.10
C SER A 79 -10.69 3.18 -3.20
N ASP A 80 -11.33 3.59 -2.10
CA ASP A 80 -12.28 4.69 -2.04
C ASP A 80 -11.63 6.03 -1.66
N GLY A 81 -10.32 6.01 -1.38
CA GLY A 81 -9.54 7.19 -0.99
C GLY A 81 -9.55 7.45 0.51
N ASN A 82 -10.07 6.53 1.33
CA ASN A 82 -10.00 6.65 2.78
C ASN A 82 -8.59 6.33 3.26
N ILE A 83 -8.13 7.07 4.27
CA ILE A 83 -6.88 6.77 4.95
C ILE A 83 -7.10 5.58 5.89
N CYS A 84 -6.43 4.47 5.63
CA CYS A 84 -6.55 3.23 6.42
C CYS A 84 -5.36 2.97 7.36
N ALA A 85 -4.23 3.63 7.13
CA ALA A 85 -3.09 3.58 8.06
C ALA A 85 -2.23 4.86 7.96
N LEU A 86 -1.61 5.23 9.08
CA LEU A 86 -0.65 6.32 9.17
C LEU A 86 0.46 5.95 10.15
N GLN A 87 1.72 6.15 9.75
CA GLN A 87 2.88 5.91 10.60
C GLN A 87 3.89 7.03 10.46
N LYS A 88 4.12 7.78 11.56
CA LYS A 88 5.20 8.76 11.66
C LYS A 88 6.52 8.06 12.02
N GLY A 89 7.62 8.55 11.49
CA GLY A 89 8.99 8.14 11.83
C GLY A 89 9.95 9.34 11.85
N GLY A 90 11.19 9.08 12.24
CA GLY A 90 12.22 10.11 12.43
C GLY A 90 12.12 10.83 13.78
N SER A 91 13.05 11.74 14.04
CA SER A 91 13.20 12.44 15.32
C SER A 91 12.30 13.66 15.45
N ASP A 92 12.06 14.40 14.35
CA ASP A 92 11.28 15.64 14.39
C ASP A 92 9.77 15.42 14.19
N GLY A 93 8.96 16.46 14.35
CA GLY A 93 7.50 16.43 14.19
C GLY A 93 7.01 17.03 12.87
N PHE A 94 5.70 16.85 12.65
CA PHE A 94 4.95 17.55 11.61
C PHE A 94 3.95 18.50 12.26
N THR A 95 3.71 19.65 11.63
CA THR A 95 2.60 20.52 11.99
C THR A 95 1.28 19.91 11.50
N LEU A 96 0.16 20.42 12.02
CA LEU A 96 -1.16 19.98 11.56
C LEU A 96 -1.33 20.22 10.05
N ASP A 97 -0.96 21.40 9.56
CA ASP A 97 -1.06 21.75 8.14
C ASP A 97 -0.18 20.86 7.26
N GLU A 98 1.02 20.51 7.73
CA GLU A 98 1.91 19.57 7.03
C GLU A 98 1.29 18.17 6.93
N ILE A 99 0.66 17.68 8.00
CA ILE A 99 0.00 16.36 7.99
C ILE A 99 -1.23 16.36 7.09
N VAL A 100 -2.05 17.43 7.12
CA VAL A 100 -3.20 17.57 6.21
C VAL A 100 -2.72 17.54 4.76
N LYS A 101 -1.67 18.30 4.44
CA LYS A 101 -1.03 18.30 3.12
C LYS A 101 -0.51 16.91 2.73
N CYS A 102 0.14 16.18 3.64
CA CYS A 102 0.59 14.81 3.40
C CYS A 102 -0.60 13.87 3.11
N GLY A 103 -1.71 14.03 3.84
CA GLY A 103 -2.95 13.31 3.58
C GLY A 103 -3.46 13.52 2.17
N GLU A 104 -3.62 14.78 1.73
CA GLU A 104 -4.08 15.11 0.38
C GLU A 104 -3.14 14.57 -0.72
N ILE A 105 -1.82 14.66 -0.49
CA ILE A 105 -0.81 14.10 -1.40
C ILE A 105 -0.95 12.59 -1.49
N SER A 106 -1.11 11.91 -0.34
CA SER A 106 -1.21 10.44 -0.28
C SER A 106 -2.44 9.92 -1.02
N VAL A 107 -3.59 10.59 -0.93
CA VAL A 107 -4.82 10.24 -1.67
C VAL A 107 -4.59 10.38 -3.17
N ARG A 108 -4.01 11.52 -3.60
CA ARG A 108 -3.76 11.81 -5.02
C ARG A 108 -2.73 10.89 -5.65
N VAL A 109 -1.62 10.65 -4.97
CA VAL A 109 -0.53 9.79 -5.44
C VAL A 109 -0.94 8.32 -5.36
N GLY A 110 -1.60 7.93 -4.26
CA GLY A 110 -2.10 6.59 -4.04
C GLY A 110 -3.04 6.13 -5.15
N ALA A 111 -3.97 6.99 -5.59
CA ALA A 111 -4.84 6.71 -6.72
C ALA A 111 -4.07 6.38 -8.02
N LYS A 112 -3.00 7.15 -8.32
CA LYS A 112 -2.18 6.92 -9.53
C LYS A 112 -1.41 5.59 -9.46
N ILE A 113 -0.85 5.27 -8.29
CA ILE A 113 -0.09 4.03 -8.10
C ILE A 113 -1.01 2.81 -8.13
N ARG A 114 -2.22 2.95 -7.58
CA ARG A 114 -3.24 1.89 -7.60
C ARG A 114 -3.60 1.47 -9.03
N GLU A 115 -3.73 2.41 -9.96
CA GLU A 115 -3.98 2.07 -11.36
C GLU A 115 -2.82 1.27 -11.97
N LYS A 116 -1.56 1.62 -11.66
CA LYS A 116 -0.40 0.82 -12.09
C LYS A 116 -0.40 -0.60 -11.52
N LEU A 117 -0.82 -0.77 -10.25
CA LEU A 117 -0.94 -2.11 -9.65
C LEU A 117 -2.03 -2.94 -10.34
N LYS A 118 -3.16 -2.33 -10.69
CA LYS A 118 -4.23 -3.00 -11.46
C LYS A 118 -3.78 -3.38 -12.87
N GLU A 119 -3.00 -2.52 -13.54
CA GLU A 119 -2.42 -2.82 -14.86
C GLU A 119 -1.43 -3.99 -14.78
N ALA A 120 -0.55 -3.98 -13.78
CA ALA A 120 0.40 -5.06 -13.55
C ALA A 120 -0.29 -6.40 -13.26
N GLN A 121 -1.40 -6.39 -12.51
CA GLN A 121 -2.22 -7.59 -12.26
C GLN A 121 -2.76 -8.18 -13.58
N LYS A 122 -3.26 -7.35 -14.50
CA LYS A 122 -3.79 -7.80 -15.80
C LYS A 122 -2.71 -8.35 -16.72
N ALA A 123 -1.49 -7.80 -16.68
CA ALA A 123 -0.38 -8.24 -17.52
C ALA A 123 0.23 -9.59 -17.07
N GLY A 124 0.03 -9.97 -15.80
CA GLY A 124 0.51 -11.23 -15.24
C GLY A 124 -0.49 -12.39 -15.30
N GLN A 125 -1.71 -12.17 -15.83
CA GLN A 125 -2.72 -13.19 -16.10
C GLN A 125 -2.66 -13.66 -17.55
#